data_AF-A0A8J4EA93-F1
#
_entry.id   AF-A0A8J4EA93-F1
#
_cell.length_a   1.000
_cell.length_b   1.000
_cell.length_c   1.000
_cell.angle_alpha   90.00
_cell.angle_beta   90.00
_cell.angle_gamma   90.00
#
_symmetry.space_group_name_H-M   'P 1'
#
loop_
_entity.id
_entity.type
_entity.pdbx_description
1 polymer ?
#
loop_
_entity_poly.entity_id
_entity_poly.type
_entity_poly.pdbx_seq_one_letter_code
_entity_poly.pdbx_strand_id
1 'polypeptide(L)' 'MTGDNLDLTRCPDPVCGDLAEVAHRWTLGSTTGGLRMAHTICLRRHVFVLPESWLPELPTPEFPWPDLAH' A
#
# COMPACT_ATOMS: atom_id res chain seq x y z
N MET A 1 -1.19 -3.34 21.88
CA MET A 1 -2.22 -3.14 20.83
C MET A 1 -1.46 -2.81 19.56
N THR A 2 -1.14 -3.81 18.76
CA THR A 2 -0.42 -3.61 17.50
C THR A 2 -1.38 -2.88 16.58
N GLY A 3 -1.14 -1.60 16.32
CA GLY A 3 -1.95 -0.87 15.36
C GLY A 3 -1.77 -1.54 14.00
N ASP A 4 -2.83 -2.18 13.50
CA ASP A 4 -2.91 -2.57 12.10
C ASP A 4 -2.75 -1.29 11.27
N ASN A 5 -1.54 -1.05 10.79
CA ASN A 5 -1.24 0.11 9.96
C ASN A 5 -1.94 -0.12 8.63
N LEU A 6 -3.02 0.63 8.41
CA LEU A 6 -3.80 0.58 7.18
C LEU A 6 -2.92 1.05 6.03
N ASP A 7 -2.62 0.15 5.08
CA ASP A 7 -1.84 0.52 3.91
C ASP A 7 -2.74 1.27 2.91
N LEU A 8 -2.42 2.55 2.71
CA LEU A 8 -3.21 3.50 1.94
C LEU A 8 -2.47 3.96 0.70
N THR A 9 -3.19 3.98 -0.41
CA THR A 9 -2.78 4.52 -1.71
C THR A 9 -3.88 5.40 -2.30
N ARG A 10 -3.73 5.81 -3.56
CA ARG A 10 -4.75 6.56 -4.32
C ARG A 10 -5.30 5.72 -5.46
N CYS A 11 -6.58 5.94 -5.77
CA CYS A 11 -7.20 5.37 -6.97
C CYS A 11 -6.51 5.92 -8.22
N PRO A 12 -6.04 5.06 -9.15
CA PRO A 12 -5.33 5.49 -10.36
C PRO A 12 -6.27 6.09 -11.43
N ASP A 13 -7.59 6.00 -11.23
CA ASP A 13 -8.57 6.65 -12.10
C ASP A 13 -8.41 8.18 -12.00
N PRO A 14 -8.15 8.88 -13.13
CA PRO A 14 -7.85 10.31 -13.14
C PRO A 14 -9.04 11.19 -12.75
N VAL A 15 -10.26 10.66 -12.81
CA VAL A 15 -11.48 11.34 -12.36
C VAL A 15 -11.76 11.06 -10.88
N CYS A 16 -11.28 9.92 -10.35
CA CYS A 16 -11.52 9.52 -8.97
C CYS A 16 -10.48 10.08 -7.99
N GLY A 17 -9.22 9.68 -8.11
CA GLY A 17 -8.11 10.11 -7.21
C GLY A 17 -8.27 9.86 -5.70
N ASP A 18 -9.36 9.23 -5.27
CA ASP A 18 -9.75 9.01 -3.87
C ASP A 18 -8.79 8.06 -3.14
N LEU A 19 -8.84 8.11 -1.80
CA LEU A 19 -8.10 7.17 -0.95
C LEU A 19 -8.52 5.72 -1.25
N ALA A 20 -7.53 4.84 -1.26
CA ALA A 20 -7.70 3.43 -1.51
C ALA A 20 -6.89 2.60 -0.53
N GLU A 21 -7.46 1.48 -0.11
CA GLU A 21 -6.87 0.55 0.84
C GLU A 21 -6.33 -0.67 0.10
N VAL A 22 -5.10 -1.07 0.44
CA VAL A 22 -4.52 -2.33 -0.04
C VAL A 22 -5.05 -3.48 0.82
N ALA A 23 -6.09 -4.14 0.31
CA ALA A 23 -6.81 -5.18 1.03
C ALA A 23 -6.07 -6.54 1.05
N HIS A 24 -5.31 -6.85 -0.01
CA HIS A 24 -4.62 -8.14 -0.12
C HIS A 24 -3.36 -8.04 -0.98
N ARG A 25 -2.34 -8.84 -0.65
CA ARG A 25 -1.08 -8.96 -1.41
C ARG A 25 -0.78 -10.42 -1.71
N TRP A 26 -0.28 -10.68 -2.91
CA TRP A 26 0.16 -12.01 -3.32
C TRP A 26 1.37 -11.94 -4.23
N THR A 27 2.09 -13.06 -4.32
CA THR A 27 3.18 -13.21 -5.28
C THR A 27 2.68 -14.06 -6.44
N LEU A 28 2.74 -13.51 -7.65
CA LEU A 28 2.57 -14.26 -8.87
C LEU A 28 3.91 -14.93 -9.23
N GLY A 29 3.92 -16.25 -9.37
CA GLY A 29 5.09 -16.96 -9.88
C GLY A 29 5.37 -16.55 -11.33
N SER A 30 6.59 -16.11 -11.63
CA SER A 30 7.03 -15.75 -12.98
C SER A 30 8.43 -16.30 -13.23
N THR A 31 8.73 -16.60 -14.50
CA THR A 31 10.02 -17.16 -14.95
C THR A 31 11.19 -16.20 -14.77
N THR A 32 10.90 -14.91 -14.57
CA THR A 32 11.91 -13.85 -14.37
C THR A 32 12.04 -13.45 -12.88
N GLY A 33 11.37 -14.18 -11.98
CA GLY A 33 11.28 -13.84 -10.55
C GLY A 33 9.84 -13.52 -10.15
N GLY A 34 9.50 -13.74 -8.88
CA GLY A 34 8.15 -13.55 -8.37
C GLY A 34 7.69 -12.09 -8.46
N LEU A 35 6.54 -11.84 -9.07
CA LEU A 35 5.94 -10.51 -9.17
C LEU A 35 4.97 -10.30 -8.00
N ARG A 36 5.27 -9.33 -7.14
CA ARG A 36 4.42 -8.95 -6.01
C ARG A 36 3.29 -8.05 -6.47
N MET A 37 2.06 -8.46 -6.20
CA MET A 37 0.83 -7.80 -6.63
C MET A 37 -0.02 -7.41 -5.42
N ALA A 38 -0.74 -6.30 -5.54
CA ALA A 38 -1.64 -5.76 -4.54
C ALA A 38 -3.05 -5.58 -5.10
N HIS A 39 -4.05 -6.07 -4.36
CA HIS A 39 -5.47 -5.87 -4.63
C HIS A 39 -5.95 -4.73 -3.74
N THR A 40 -6.49 -3.71 -4.39
CA THR A 40 -6.79 -2.44 -3.76
C THR A 40 -8.24 -2.06 -4.04
N ILE A 41 -8.89 -1.46 -3.04
CA ILE A 41 -10.25 -0.93 -3.15
C ILE A 41 -10.28 0.53 -2.70
N CYS A 42 -10.83 1.42 -3.52
CA CYS A 42 -11.01 2.83 -3.14
C CYS A 42 -12.32 3.09 -2.40
N LEU A 43 -12.43 4.27 -1.76
CA LEU A 43 -13.68 4.70 -1.09
C LEU A 43 -14.90 4.75 -2.03
N ARG A 44 -14.67 4.99 -3.34
CA ARG A 44 -15.73 4.90 -4.37
C ARG A 44 -15.95 3.49 -4.92
N ARG A 45 -15.38 2.48 -4.26
CA ARG A 45 -15.50 1.05 -4.57
C ARG A 45 -14.92 0.63 -5.93
N HIS A 46 -14.00 1.40 -6.50
CA HIS A 46 -13.21 0.91 -7.63
C HIS A 46 -12.24 -0.16 -7.14
N VAL A 47 -12.22 -1.28 -7.84
CA VAL A 47 -11.36 -2.42 -7.55
C VAL A 47 -10.28 -2.47 -8.63
N PHE A 48 -9.03 -2.53 -8.20
CA PHE A 48 -7.90 -2.59 -9.12
C PHE A 48 -6.73 -3.38 -8.52
N VAL A 49 -5.89 -3.87 -9.42
CA VAL A 49 -4.71 -4.68 -9.09
C VAL A 49 -3.49 -4.03 -9.72
N LEU A 50 -2.44 -3.84 -8.93
CA LEU A 50 -1.19 -3.23 -9.38
C LEU A 50 0.02 -3.96 -8.77
N PRO A 51 1.20 -3.90 -9.40
CA PRO A 51 2.44 -4.32 -8.77
C PRO A 51 2.67 -3.55 -7.47
N GLU A 52 3.17 -4.21 -6.43
CA GLU A 52 3.51 -3.55 -5.16
C GLU A 52 4.53 -2.42 -5.36
N SER A 53 5.41 -2.54 -6.35
CA SER A 53 6.40 -1.50 -6.68
C SER A 53 5.79 -0.19 -7.20
N TRP A 54 4.50 -0.18 -7.53
CA TRP A 54 3.78 1.02 -7.96
C TRP A 54 2.98 1.65 -6.82
N LEU A 55 2.89 0.99 -5.66
CA LEU A 55 2.33 1.62 -4.48
C LEU A 55 3.24 2.77 -4.06
N PRO A 56 2.70 3.95 -3.77
CA PRO A 56 3.49 5.02 -3.22
C PRO A 56 4.04 4.53 -1.88
N GLU A 57 5.36 4.54 -1.71
CA GLU A 57 5.96 4.34 -0.40
C GLU A 57 5.50 5.53 0.45
N LEU A 58 4.54 5.29 1.35
CA LEU A 58 4.20 6.30 2.34
C LEU A 58 5.51 6.61 3.07
N PRO A 59 5.83 7.91 3.28
CA PRO A 59 7.03 8.26 4.03
C PRO A 59 6.94 7.50 5.35
N THR A 60 7.92 6.62 5.59
CA THR A 60 8.08 6.02 6.90
C THR A 60 8.15 7.22 7.85
N PRO A 61 7.29 7.32 8.88
CA PRO A 61 7.42 8.41 9.81
C PRO A 61 8.82 8.28 10.40
N GLU A 62 9.72 9.18 9.97
CA GLU A 62 11.01 9.36 10.59
C GLU A 62 10.68 9.81 12.00
N PHE A 63 10.66 8.84 12.92
CA PHE A 63 10.57 9.12 14.32
C PHE A 63 12.02 9.29 14.80
N PRO A 64 12.54 10.52 14.93
CA PRO A 64 13.72 10.73 15.74
C PRO A 64 13.27 10.53 17.19
N TRP A 65 13.48 9.34 17.75
CA TRP A 65 13.49 9.16 19.20
C TRP A 65 14.94 9.23 19.70
N PRO A 66 15.56 10.41 19.89
CA PRO A 66 16.47 10.56 21.01
C PRO A 66 15.60 10.63 22.29
N ASP A 67 16.09 10.09 23.40
CA ASP A 67 15.46 10.24 24.74
C ASP A 67 14.28 9.33 25.11
N LEU A 68 14.42 8.00 24.95
CA LEU A 68 13.78 7.03 25.87
C LEU A 68 14.83 6.12 26.53
N ALA A 69 15.99 6.70 26.85
CA ALA A 69 17.01 6.10 27.69
C ALA A 69 17.22 6.99 28.93
N HIS A 70 16.22 7.08 29.80
CA HIS A 70 16.35 7.54 31.18
C HIS A 70 15.42 6.73 32.07
#